data_AF-A0A7S1WZD0-F1
#
_entry.id   AF-A0A7S1WZD0-F1
#
_cell.length_a   1.000
_cell.length_b   1.000
_cell.length_c   1.000
_cell.angle_alpha   90.00
_cell.angle_beta   90.00
_cell.angle_gamma   90.00
#
_symmetry.space_group_name_H-M   'P 1'
#
loop_
_entity.id
_entity.type
_entity.pdbx_description
1 polymer ?
#
loop_
_entity_poly.entity_id
_entity_poly.type
_entity_poly.pdbx_seq_one_letter_code
_entity_poly.pdbx_strand_id
1 'polypeptide(L)'
;VNRSAADLRGRLPPCEDVMATVDAAMHCNAHVAGAEVIALMGALADCWGPSFARHMPTLWRAGYRAATDASSPEDCGSALRTFRALCASPHAALMAPYLDILSELALRHIRNAATVGFDTRLACLALLADIAAVQQANFAPYLGTSMSALGCAVELCCAMDEECDESWEMQQGILRAYTRVLQSLPTQTVS
;
A
#
# COMPACT_ATOMS: atom_id res chain seq x y z
N VAL A 1 20.01 1.56 -27.49
CA VAL A 1 19.32 0.47 -26.78
C VAL A 1 18.20 1.10 -25.96
N ASN A 2 17.06 1.37 -26.59
CA ASN A 2 15.88 1.97 -25.96
C ASN A 2 14.65 1.43 -26.71
N ARG A 3 14.44 0.12 -26.62
CA ARG A 3 13.14 -0.46 -26.99
C ARG A 3 12.21 -0.09 -25.84
N SER A 4 11.45 0.97 -26.06
CA SER A 4 10.54 1.60 -25.11
C SER A 4 9.65 0.55 -24.45
N ALA A 5 9.41 0.66 -23.13
CA ALA A 5 8.43 -0.16 -22.42
C ALA A 5 7.03 -0.14 -23.09
N ALA A 6 6.76 0.85 -23.96
CA ALA A 6 5.59 0.89 -24.82
C ALA A 6 5.51 -0.27 -25.85
N ASP A 7 6.64 -0.73 -26.41
CA ASP A 7 6.68 -1.84 -27.39
C ASP A 7 6.30 -3.19 -26.76
N LEU A 8 6.52 -3.36 -25.45
CA LEU A 8 6.18 -4.57 -24.72
C LEU A 8 4.71 -4.60 -24.29
N ARG A 9 4.09 -3.44 -24.01
CA ARG A 9 2.66 -3.36 -23.66
C ARG A 9 1.76 -3.85 -24.78
N GLY A 10 2.14 -3.64 -26.05
CA GLY A 10 1.42 -4.15 -27.22
C GLY A 10 1.56 -5.67 -27.46
N ARG A 11 2.40 -6.36 -26.67
CA ARG A 11 2.65 -7.81 -26.75
C ARG A 11 2.12 -8.60 -25.57
N LEU A 12 1.47 -7.94 -24.62
CA LEU A 12 0.85 -8.63 -23.50
C LEU A 12 -0.34 -9.45 -24.02
N PRO A 13 -0.48 -10.71 -23.57
CA PRO A 13 -1.72 -11.45 -23.80
C PRO A 13 -2.92 -10.68 -23.23
N PRO A 14 -4.13 -10.94 -23.75
CA PRO A 14 -5.36 -10.38 -23.21
C PRO A 14 -5.41 -10.55 -21.69
N CYS A 15 -5.83 -9.51 -20.98
CA CYS A 15 -5.92 -9.52 -19.52
C CYS A 15 -6.73 -10.73 -19.01
N GLU A 16 -7.76 -11.17 -19.75
CA GLU A 16 -8.54 -12.36 -19.39
C GLU A 16 -7.78 -13.66 -19.41
N ASP A 17 -6.95 -13.89 -20.42
CA ASP A 17 -6.29 -15.19 -20.58
C ASP A 17 -5.30 -15.42 -19.44
N VAL A 18 -4.60 -14.35 -19.04
CA VAL A 18 -3.71 -14.38 -17.89
C VAL A 18 -4.48 -14.47 -16.59
N MET A 19 -5.54 -13.68 -16.42
CA MET A 19 -6.32 -13.71 -15.18
C MET A 19 -7.04 -15.04 -14.98
N ALA A 20 -7.51 -15.70 -16.04
CA ALA A 20 -8.02 -17.06 -15.97
C ALA A 20 -6.96 -18.06 -15.48
N THR A 21 -5.70 -17.86 -15.89
CA THR A 21 -4.56 -18.69 -15.44
C THR A 21 -4.23 -18.42 -13.96
N VAL A 22 -4.22 -17.15 -13.55
CA VAL A 22 -4.01 -16.74 -12.15
C VAL A 22 -5.13 -17.27 -11.25
N ASP A 23 -6.38 -17.15 -11.70
CA ASP A 23 -7.54 -17.68 -10.99
C ASP A 23 -7.44 -19.20 -10.85
N ALA A 24 -7.09 -19.93 -11.92
CA ALA A 24 -6.87 -21.37 -11.84
C ALA A 24 -5.77 -21.72 -10.82
N ALA A 25 -4.64 -20.98 -10.84
CA ALA A 25 -3.55 -21.17 -9.89
C ALA A 25 -3.98 -20.93 -8.43
N MET A 26 -4.82 -19.93 -8.18
CA MET A 26 -5.38 -19.66 -6.84
C MET A 26 -6.30 -20.77 -6.32
N HIS A 27 -6.92 -21.56 -7.18
CA HIS A 27 -7.84 -22.64 -6.79
C HIS A 27 -7.17 -24.02 -6.74
N CYS A 28 -5.98 -24.20 -7.33
CA CYS A 28 -5.27 -25.48 -7.39
C CYS A 28 -4.77 -26.00 -6.02
N ASN A 29 -4.55 -25.11 -5.05
CA ASN A 29 -4.24 -25.48 -3.68
C ASN A 29 -5.21 -24.72 -2.76
N ALA A 30 -5.81 -25.40 -1.78
CA ALA A 30 -6.74 -24.77 -0.80
C ALA A 30 -6.11 -23.66 0.07
N HIS A 31 -4.89 -23.24 -0.25
CA HIS A 31 -4.22 -22.10 0.36
C HIS A 31 -4.64 -20.81 -0.34
N VAL A 32 -5.04 -19.86 0.50
CA VAL A 32 -5.18 -18.44 0.19
C VAL A 32 -4.07 -17.99 -0.75
N ALA A 33 -4.40 -17.18 -1.76
CA ALA A 33 -3.42 -16.53 -2.62
C ALA A 33 -2.26 -15.96 -1.78
N GLY A 34 -1.11 -16.62 -1.83
CA GLY A 34 0.07 -16.24 -1.06
C GLY A 34 0.69 -14.95 -1.58
N ALA A 35 1.72 -14.46 -0.89
CA ALA A 35 2.48 -13.26 -1.19
C ALA A 35 2.81 -13.09 -2.68
N GLU A 36 3.20 -14.16 -3.37
CA GLU A 36 3.56 -14.15 -4.80
C GLU A 36 2.38 -13.84 -5.72
N VAL A 37 1.21 -14.39 -5.43
CA VAL A 37 0.01 -14.16 -6.24
C VAL A 37 -0.48 -12.73 -6.09
N ILE A 38 -0.43 -12.19 -4.87
CA ILE A 38 -0.79 -10.79 -4.60
C ILE A 38 0.18 -9.86 -5.34
N ALA A 39 1.48 -10.12 -5.26
CA ALA A 39 2.49 -9.34 -5.97
C ALA A 39 2.32 -9.42 -7.49
N LEU A 40 2.03 -10.61 -8.05
CA LEU A 40 1.74 -10.80 -9.47
C LEU A 40 0.53 -9.97 -9.90
N MET A 41 -0.60 -10.12 -9.20
CA MET A 41 -1.81 -9.35 -9.50
C MET A 41 -1.56 -7.83 -9.41
N GLY A 42 -0.74 -7.37 -8.46
CA GLY A 42 -0.30 -5.98 -8.36
C GLY A 42 0.48 -5.51 -9.59
N ALA A 43 1.45 -6.30 -10.04
CA ALA A 43 2.22 -5.99 -11.24
C ALA A 43 1.34 -5.99 -12.50
N LEU A 44 0.38 -6.90 -12.58
CA LEU A 44 -0.61 -6.96 -13.66
C LEU A 44 -1.53 -5.73 -13.67
N ALA A 45 -1.99 -5.28 -12.50
CA ALA A 45 -2.78 -4.07 -12.35
C ALA A 45 -2.01 -2.81 -12.78
N ASP A 46 -0.73 -2.69 -12.42
CA ASP A 46 0.13 -1.59 -12.88
C ASP A 46 0.41 -1.67 -14.40
N CYS A 47 0.50 -2.88 -14.96
CA CYS A 47 0.82 -3.07 -16.36
C CYS A 47 -0.37 -2.78 -17.30
N TRP A 48 -1.56 -3.30 -16.96
CA TRP A 48 -2.78 -3.17 -17.77
C TRP A 48 -3.63 -1.96 -17.41
N GLY A 49 -3.40 -1.35 -16.25
CA GLY A 49 -4.10 -0.16 -15.79
C GLY A 49 -5.62 -0.33 -15.86
N PRO A 50 -6.36 0.54 -16.57
CA PRO A 50 -7.82 0.48 -16.66
C PRO A 50 -8.38 -0.88 -17.09
N SER A 51 -7.65 -1.65 -17.90
CA SER A 51 -8.13 -2.97 -18.36
C SER A 51 -8.19 -4.01 -17.23
N PHE A 52 -7.48 -3.76 -16.12
CA PHE A 52 -7.52 -4.58 -14.91
C PHE A 52 -8.68 -4.22 -13.97
N ALA A 53 -9.45 -3.16 -14.24
CA ALA A 53 -10.46 -2.64 -13.30
C ALA A 53 -11.47 -3.70 -12.82
N ARG A 54 -11.87 -4.64 -13.70
CA ARG A 54 -12.79 -5.75 -13.32
C ARG A 54 -12.17 -6.77 -12.34
N HIS A 55 -10.85 -6.85 -12.30
CA HIS A 55 -10.08 -7.78 -11.48
C HIS A 55 -9.59 -7.16 -10.17
N MET A 56 -9.67 -5.83 -10.04
CA MET A 56 -9.35 -5.11 -8.80
C MET A 56 -10.09 -5.66 -7.57
N PRO A 57 -11.39 -6.03 -7.62
CA PRO A 57 -12.06 -6.62 -6.46
C PRO A 57 -11.44 -7.94 -5.98
N THR A 58 -10.90 -8.75 -6.89
CA THR A 58 -10.23 -10.02 -6.56
C THR A 58 -8.89 -9.77 -5.88
N LEU A 59 -8.06 -8.89 -6.47
CA LEU A 59 -6.81 -8.43 -5.85
C LEU A 59 -7.08 -7.81 -4.47
N TRP A 60 -8.07 -6.93 -4.38
CA TRP A 60 -8.45 -6.28 -3.14
C TRP A 60 -8.79 -7.29 -2.05
N ARG A 61 -9.64 -8.28 -2.34
CA ARG A 61 -10.06 -9.29 -1.34
C ARG A 61 -8.88 -10.11 -0.83
N ALA A 62 -8.02 -10.58 -1.74
CA ALA A 62 -6.84 -11.35 -1.37
C ALA A 62 -5.83 -10.52 -0.58
N GLY A 63 -5.46 -9.35 -1.12
CA GLY A 63 -4.49 -8.44 -0.51
C GLY A 63 -4.97 -7.88 0.82
N TYR A 64 -6.24 -7.47 0.95
CA TYR A 64 -6.76 -6.94 2.21
C TYR A 64 -6.75 -7.99 3.30
N ARG A 65 -7.17 -9.23 2.99
CA ARG A 65 -7.09 -10.34 3.94
C ARG A 65 -5.66 -10.56 4.42
N ALA A 66 -4.70 -10.64 3.50
CA ALA A 66 -3.28 -10.79 3.83
C ALA A 66 -2.75 -9.61 4.68
N ALA A 67 -3.09 -8.37 4.33
CA ALA A 67 -2.67 -7.18 5.05
C ALA A 67 -3.27 -7.10 6.47
N THR A 68 -4.43 -7.71 6.71
CA THR A 68 -5.04 -7.78 8.05
C THR A 68 -4.49 -8.93 8.91
N ASP A 69 -3.93 -9.96 8.28
CA ASP A 69 -3.46 -11.15 8.97
C ASP A 69 -2.00 -11.00 9.40
N ALA A 70 -1.80 -10.58 10.65
CA ALA A 70 -0.47 -10.44 11.24
C ALA A 70 0.24 -11.80 11.49
N SER A 71 -0.45 -12.93 11.35
CA SER A 71 0.16 -14.26 11.53
C SER A 71 1.05 -14.69 10.37
N SER A 72 0.93 -14.03 9.21
CA SER A 72 1.81 -14.22 8.05
C SER A 72 2.48 -12.88 7.67
N PRO A 73 3.62 -12.54 8.30
CA PRO A 73 4.33 -11.27 8.04
C PRO A 73 4.71 -11.08 6.57
N GLU A 74 5.05 -12.16 5.87
CA GLU A 74 5.41 -12.13 4.46
C GLU A 74 4.22 -11.76 3.56
N ASP A 75 3.06 -12.39 3.77
CA ASP A 75 1.84 -12.09 3.02
C ASP A 75 1.36 -10.67 3.32
N CYS A 76 1.38 -10.27 4.59
CA CYS A 76 1.06 -8.92 5.02
C CYS A 76 1.97 -7.89 4.34
N GLY A 77 3.29 -8.09 4.40
CA GLY A 77 4.28 -7.22 3.77
C GLY A 77 4.14 -7.16 2.25
N SER A 78 3.85 -8.29 1.59
CA SER A 78 3.59 -8.33 0.15
C SER A 78 2.34 -7.53 -0.24
N ALA A 79 1.25 -7.69 0.51
CA ALA A 79 0.02 -6.94 0.27
C ALA A 79 0.20 -5.43 0.47
N LEU A 80 0.85 -5.01 1.56
CA LEU A 80 1.12 -3.59 1.81
C LEU A 80 2.01 -2.99 0.72
N ARG A 81 3.07 -3.69 0.29
CA ARG A 81 3.92 -3.25 -0.83
C ARG A 81 3.15 -3.15 -2.13
N THR A 82 2.25 -4.09 -2.39
CA THR A 82 1.41 -4.10 -3.59
C THR A 82 0.47 -2.90 -3.62
N PHE A 83 -0.28 -2.66 -2.53
CA PHE A 83 -1.17 -1.49 -2.46
C PHE A 83 -0.41 -0.18 -2.57
N ARG A 84 0.76 -0.09 -1.94
CA ARG A 84 1.63 1.07 -2.03
C ARG A 84 2.10 1.33 -3.46
N ALA A 85 2.53 0.29 -4.18
CA ALA A 85 2.94 0.39 -5.58
C ALA A 85 1.78 0.90 -6.46
N LEU A 86 0.56 0.43 -6.22
CA LEU A 86 -0.62 0.88 -6.95
C LEU A 86 -1.01 2.33 -6.63
N CYS A 87 -0.85 2.79 -5.38
CA CYS A 87 -1.02 4.20 -5.03
C CYS A 87 0.01 5.10 -5.75
N ALA A 88 1.24 4.60 -5.96
CA ALA A 88 2.29 5.32 -6.68
C ALA A 88 2.24 5.18 -8.21
N SER A 89 1.36 4.32 -8.73
CA SER A 89 1.23 4.02 -10.15
C SER A 89 0.57 5.18 -10.92
N PRO A 90 0.86 5.36 -12.23
CA PRO A 90 0.04 6.18 -13.13
C PRO A 90 -1.44 5.78 -13.14
N HIS A 91 -1.76 4.57 -12.66
CA HIS A 91 -3.10 4.01 -12.57
C HIS A 91 -3.70 4.07 -11.15
N ALA A 92 -3.19 4.94 -10.27
CA ALA A 92 -3.67 5.11 -8.90
C ALA A 92 -5.19 5.35 -8.77
N ALA A 93 -5.86 5.84 -9.83
CA ALA A 93 -7.31 5.95 -9.88
C ALA A 93 -8.04 4.61 -9.66
N LEU A 94 -7.42 3.47 -9.99
CA LEU A 94 -7.95 2.12 -9.67
C LEU A 94 -8.11 1.90 -8.17
N MET A 95 -7.29 2.57 -7.36
CA MET A 95 -7.30 2.43 -5.91
C MET A 95 -8.40 3.24 -5.24
N ALA A 96 -8.99 4.22 -5.92
CA ALA A 96 -9.92 5.19 -5.33
C ALA A 96 -11.04 4.57 -4.45
N PRO A 97 -11.69 3.46 -4.84
CA PRO A 97 -12.74 2.83 -4.01
C PRO A 97 -12.24 2.21 -2.70
N TYR A 98 -10.92 2.05 -2.54
CA TYR A 98 -10.29 1.27 -1.48
C TYR A 98 -9.46 2.13 -0.53
N LEU A 99 -9.15 3.37 -0.89
CA LEU A 99 -8.23 4.23 -0.15
C LEU A 99 -8.70 4.48 1.29
N ASP A 100 -10.00 4.67 1.51
CA ASP A 100 -10.55 4.92 2.84
C ASP A 100 -10.31 3.75 3.79
N ILE A 101 -10.57 2.53 3.31
CA ILE A 101 -10.35 1.30 4.08
C ILE A 101 -8.85 1.07 4.31
N LEU A 102 -8.01 1.40 3.33
CA LEU A 102 -6.55 1.30 3.49
C LEU A 102 -6.00 2.34 4.47
N SER A 103 -6.54 3.56 4.50
CA SER A 103 -6.19 4.58 5.48
C SER A 103 -6.44 4.05 6.89
N GLU A 104 -7.63 3.53 7.16
CA GLU A 104 -7.97 2.95 8.47
C GLU A 104 -7.07 1.77 8.84
N LEU A 105 -6.79 0.88 7.89
CA LEU A 105 -5.89 -0.24 8.08
C LEU A 105 -4.47 0.22 8.48
N ALA A 106 -3.90 1.15 7.71
CA ALA A 106 -2.56 1.67 7.95
C ALA A 106 -2.48 2.37 9.32
N LEU A 107 -3.46 3.23 9.63
CA LEU A 107 -3.53 3.95 10.91
C LEU A 107 -3.66 2.98 12.10
N ARG A 108 -4.45 1.92 11.96
CA ARG A 108 -4.58 0.89 13.00
C ARG A 108 -3.26 0.17 13.24
N HIS A 109 -2.56 -0.22 12.16
CA HIS A 109 -1.29 -0.95 12.25
C HIS A 109 -0.17 -0.08 12.82
N ILE A 110 -0.08 1.19 12.44
CA ILE A 110 0.89 2.15 13.00
C ILE A 110 0.72 2.28 14.51
N ARG A 111 -0.53 2.37 15.00
CA ARG A 111 -0.83 2.53 16.43
C ARG A 111 -0.60 1.27 17.26
N ASN A 112 -0.69 0.09 16.66
CA ASN A 112 -0.70 -1.18 17.41
C ASN A 112 0.70 -1.81 17.50
N ALA A 113 1.56 -1.19 18.30
CA ALA A 113 2.92 -1.64 18.54
C ALA A 113 3.03 -3.05 19.14
N ALA A 114 2.02 -3.48 19.89
CA ALA A 114 2.06 -4.72 20.66
C ALA A 114 1.95 -5.99 19.80
N THR A 115 1.35 -5.87 18.61
CA THR A 115 1.04 -7.03 17.75
C THR A 115 1.51 -6.88 16.31
N VAL A 116 1.97 -5.68 15.92
CA VAL A 116 2.45 -5.40 14.56
C VAL A 116 3.97 -5.19 14.59
N GLY A 117 4.68 -6.02 13.81
CA GLY A 117 6.14 -5.97 13.68
C GLY A 117 6.67 -4.63 13.15
N PHE A 118 7.98 -4.42 13.32
CA PHE A 118 8.68 -3.22 12.86
C PHE A 118 8.46 -2.97 11.35
N ASP A 119 8.79 -3.95 10.50
CA ASP A 119 8.68 -3.83 9.03
C ASP A 119 7.26 -3.50 8.57
N THR A 120 6.25 -4.13 9.18
CA THR A 120 4.85 -3.90 8.84
C THR A 120 4.42 -2.48 9.20
N ARG A 121 4.89 -1.94 10.34
CA ARG A 121 4.63 -0.54 10.72
C ARG A 121 5.32 0.42 9.76
N LEU A 122 6.57 0.16 9.40
CA LEU A 122 7.31 0.97 8.44
C LEU A 122 6.61 0.96 7.06
N ALA A 123 6.14 -0.19 6.62
CA ALA A 123 5.33 -0.33 5.41
C ALA A 123 4.01 0.45 5.49
N CYS A 124 3.34 0.46 6.65
CA CYS A 124 2.12 1.23 6.86
C CYS A 124 2.35 2.74 6.88
N LEU A 125 3.46 3.22 7.44
CA LEU A 125 3.86 4.64 7.35
C LEU A 125 4.03 5.07 5.89
N ALA A 126 4.74 4.26 5.11
CA ALA A 126 4.95 4.52 3.69
C ALA A 126 3.63 4.47 2.89
N LEU A 127 2.76 3.49 3.19
CA LEU A 127 1.45 3.37 2.56
C LEU A 127 0.55 4.58 2.89
N LEU A 128 0.51 5.02 4.16
CA LEU A 128 -0.24 6.20 4.57
C LEU A 128 0.22 7.45 3.80
N ALA A 129 1.53 7.61 3.65
CA ALA A 129 2.12 8.71 2.90
C ALA A 129 1.68 8.71 1.42
N ASP A 130 1.66 7.55 0.79
CA ASP A 130 1.25 7.40 -0.61
C ASP A 130 -0.28 7.54 -0.77
N ILE A 131 -1.09 7.08 0.19
CA ILE A 131 -2.55 7.33 0.20
C ILE A 131 -2.85 8.82 0.34
N ALA A 132 -2.18 9.53 1.25
CA ALA A 132 -2.35 10.98 1.42
C ALA A 132 -2.01 11.73 0.12
N ALA A 133 -0.98 11.29 -0.60
CA ALA A 133 -0.61 11.87 -1.89
C ALA A 133 -1.67 11.62 -2.98
N VAL A 134 -2.33 10.45 -2.97
CA VAL A 134 -3.39 10.11 -3.94
C VAL A 134 -4.70 10.82 -3.60
N GLN A 135 -5.11 10.84 -2.33
CA GLN A 135 -6.37 11.46 -1.91
C GLN A 135 -6.32 12.99 -1.91
N GLN A 136 -5.15 13.60 -1.68
CA GLN A 136 -4.98 15.06 -1.61
C GLN A 136 -6.01 15.68 -0.65
N ALA A 137 -6.81 16.65 -1.12
CA ALA A 137 -7.83 17.31 -0.31
C ALA A 137 -8.87 16.34 0.30
N ASN A 138 -9.11 15.19 -0.34
CA ASN A 138 -10.02 14.15 0.19
C ASN A 138 -9.44 13.43 1.42
N PHE A 139 -8.16 13.64 1.75
CA PHE A 139 -7.52 13.06 2.93
C PHE A 139 -7.89 13.80 4.24
N ALA A 140 -8.50 14.98 4.16
CA ALA A 140 -8.83 15.82 5.31
C ALA A 140 -9.54 15.07 6.48
N PRO A 141 -10.48 14.13 6.25
CA PRO A 141 -11.12 13.37 7.33
C PRO A 141 -10.14 12.53 8.16
N TYR A 142 -9.01 12.11 7.57
CA TYR A 142 -8.01 11.27 8.22
C TYR A 142 -6.92 12.08 8.93
N LEU A 143 -6.93 13.41 8.86
CA LEU A 143 -5.85 14.23 9.40
C LEU A 143 -5.66 14.01 10.91
N GLY A 144 -6.73 14.15 11.70
CA GLY A 144 -6.65 14.02 13.16
C GLY A 144 -6.16 12.64 13.60
N THR A 145 -6.69 11.58 12.98
CA THR A 145 -6.29 10.20 13.26
C THR A 145 -4.87 9.90 12.77
N SER A 146 -4.44 10.48 11.66
CA SER A 146 -3.07 10.39 11.13
C SER A 146 -2.06 11.03 12.07
N MET A 147 -2.34 12.25 12.55
CA MET A 147 -1.46 12.95 13.48
C MET A 147 -1.32 12.18 14.80
N SER A 148 -2.42 11.62 15.30
CA SER A 148 -2.39 10.74 16.48
C SER A 148 -1.56 9.47 16.24
N ALA A 149 -1.73 8.80 15.09
CA ALA A 149 -0.97 7.60 14.76
C ALA A 149 0.54 7.89 14.61
N LEU A 150 0.89 9.01 13.96
CA LEU A 150 2.28 9.45 13.84
C LEU A 150 2.89 9.78 15.22
N GLY A 151 2.11 10.38 16.13
CA GLY A 151 2.52 10.58 17.51
C GLY A 151 2.89 9.27 18.22
N CYS A 152 2.05 8.23 18.08
CA CYS A 152 2.38 6.90 18.62
C CYS A 152 3.66 6.32 18.00
N ALA A 153 3.88 6.51 16.69
CA ALA A 153 5.10 6.06 16.03
C ALA A 153 6.35 6.79 16.54
N VAL A 154 6.23 8.09 16.85
CA VAL A 154 7.31 8.88 17.47
C VAL A 154 7.64 8.34 18.86
N GLU A 155 6.64 8.10 19.71
CA GLU A 155 6.87 7.54 21.05
C GLU A 155 7.62 6.20 21.00
N LEU A 156 7.26 5.34 20.05
CA LEU A 156 7.95 4.08 19.81
C LEU A 156 9.38 4.30 19.35
N CYS A 157 9.59 5.21 18.40
CA CYS A 157 10.91 5.54 17.88
C CYS A 157 11.83 6.08 18.99
N CYS A 158 11.32 6.90 19.90
CA CYS A 158 12.07 7.40 21.05
C CYS A 158 12.42 6.33 22.08
N ALA A 159 11.73 5.18 22.07
CA ALA A 159 12.03 4.05 22.94
C ALA A 159 13.05 3.07 22.31
N MET A 160 13.45 3.30 21.06
CA MET A 160 14.47 2.51 20.36
C MET A 160 15.87 3.01 20.69
N ASP A 161 16.87 2.15 20.50
CA ASP A 161 18.28 2.55 20.59
C ASP A 161 18.63 3.54 19.47
N GLU A 162 19.20 4.69 19.81
CA GLU A 162 19.52 5.77 18.86
C GLU A 162 20.56 5.35 17.82
N GLU A 163 21.42 4.39 18.15
CA GLU A 163 22.50 3.92 17.28
C GLU A 163 22.10 2.74 16.37
N CYS A 164 20.84 2.30 16.42
CA CYS A 164 20.35 1.19 15.59
C CYS A 164 19.74 1.68 14.26
N ASP A 165 20.06 0.98 13.16
CA ASP A 165 19.53 1.25 11.81
C ASP A 165 17.99 1.32 11.79
N GLU A 166 17.31 0.48 12.57
CA GLU A 166 15.85 0.47 12.67
C GLU A 166 15.27 1.80 13.20
N SER A 167 15.98 2.44 14.15
CA SER A 167 15.56 3.74 14.69
C SER A 167 15.62 4.81 13.61
N TRP A 168 16.70 4.83 12.83
CA TRP A 168 16.88 5.74 11.70
C TRP A 168 15.81 5.52 10.61
N GLU A 169 15.53 4.27 10.25
CA GLU A 169 14.47 3.95 9.27
C GLU A 169 13.09 4.39 9.74
N MET A 170 12.77 4.17 11.02
CA MET A 170 11.52 4.63 11.62
C MET A 170 11.40 6.15 11.59
N GLN A 171 12.46 6.89 11.97
CA GLN A 171 12.49 8.36 11.89
C GLN A 171 12.20 8.85 10.48
N GLN A 172 12.87 8.28 9.48
CA GLN A 172 12.65 8.64 8.08
C GLN A 172 11.22 8.32 7.62
N GLY A 173 10.69 7.16 8.02
CA GLY A 173 9.32 6.75 7.73
C GLY A 173 8.29 7.74 8.29
N ILE A 174 8.46 8.13 9.55
CA ILE A 174 7.60 9.10 10.24
C ILE A 174 7.66 10.46 9.53
N LEU A 175 8.86 11.00 9.29
CA LEU A 175 9.03 12.31 8.67
C LEU A 175 8.45 12.37 7.26
N ARG A 176 8.62 11.30 6.47
CA ARG A 176 8.04 11.20 5.13
C ARG A 176 6.51 11.15 5.19
N ALA A 177 5.94 10.35 6.08
CA ALA A 177 4.49 10.27 6.26
C ALA A 177 3.91 11.61 6.71
N TYR A 178 4.53 12.25 7.70
CA TYR A 178 4.14 13.56 8.20
C TYR A 178 4.15 14.62 7.08
N THR A 179 5.23 14.65 6.30
CA THR A 179 5.37 15.58 5.16
C THR A 179 4.26 15.37 4.14
N ARG A 180 3.95 14.12 3.77
CA ARG A 180 2.92 13.82 2.78
C ARG A 180 1.50 14.12 3.28
N VAL A 181 1.22 13.84 4.55
CA VAL A 181 -0.06 14.20 5.20
C VAL A 181 -0.24 15.72 5.24
N LEU A 182 0.80 16.50 5.51
CA LEU A 182 0.70 17.96 5.47
C LEU A 182 0.55 18.49 4.03
N GLN A 183 1.25 17.89 3.06
CA GLN A 183 1.14 18.26 1.64
C GLN A 183 -0.21 17.92 1.02
N SER A 184 -0.99 17.00 1.60
CA SER A 184 -2.34 16.69 1.12
C SER A 184 -3.36 17.76 1.51
N LEU A 185 -3.03 18.65 2.45
CA LEU A 185 -3.91 19.73 2.86
C LEU A 185 -3.97 20.80 1.77
N PRO A 186 -5.17 21.36 1.50
CA PRO A 186 -5.27 22.48 0.58
C PRO A 186 -4.41 23.64 1.10
N THR A 187 -3.58 24.21 0.23
CA THR A 187 -2.83 25.42 0.52
C THR A 187 -3.82 26.50 0.92
N GLN A 188 -3.75 26.98 2.16
CA GLN A 188 -4.49 28.16 2.56
C GLN A 188 -3.91 29.35 1.78
N THR A 189 -4.55 29.71 0.66
CA THR A 189 -4.36 31.03 0.08
C THR A 189 -4.98 32.01 1.07
N VAL A 190 -4.14 32.60 1.91
CA VAL A 190 -4.50 33.77 2.71
C VAL A 190 -4.79 34.88 1.69
N SER A 191 -6.08 35.09 1.41
CA SER A 191 -6.61 36.19 0.61
C SER A 191 -6.90 37.40 1.49
#